data_AF-D7BYS7-F1
#
_entry.id   AF-D7BYS7-F1
#
_cell.length_a   1.000
_cell.length_b   1.000
_cell.length_c   1.000
_cell.angle_alpha   90.00
_cell.angle_beta   90.00
_cell.angle_gamma   90.00
#
_symmetry.space_group_name_H-M   'P 1'
#
loop_
_entity.id
_entity.type
_entity.pdbx_description
1 polymer ?
#
loop_
_entity_poly.entity_id
_entity_poly.type
_entity_poly.pdbx_seq_one_letter_code
_entity_poly.pdbx_strand_id
1 'polypeptide(L)'
;MTSADTARTSQDNAPGEQYAEAIKRADIADDVTARTKELMTRRTATLRNRAERAEAERDEAYRERAHLLAWISALHPANAVITTAADIDELGWQLLYLLVGGWQMSWHIAPRDVGLFAHVEHVSTSDPRAQWDGHSTEQKYERMQQHVQRLAADRL
;
A
#
# COMPACT_ATOMS: atom_id res chain seq x y z
N MET A 1 41.54 -50.73 -58.62
CA MET A 1 41.76 -49.67 -57.63
C MET A 1 40.39 -49.16 -57.22
N THR A 2 39.81 -49.77 -56.16
CA THR A 2 39.56 -49.15 -54.82
C THR A 2 38.53 -48.02 -54.90
N SER A 3 37.25 -48.24 -54.60
CA SER A 3 36.61 -48.50 -53.29
C SER A 3 36.63 -47.29 -52.35
N ALA A 4 35.45 -46.70 -52.11
CA ALA A 4 35.06 -45.84 -50.98
C ALA A 4 33.54 -45.58 -51.16
N ASP A 5 32.68 -46.56 -50.89
CA ASP A 5 32.07 -46.82 -49.58
C ASP A 5 31.53 -45.55 -48.90
N THR A 6 30.32 -45.16 -49.31
CA THR A 6 29.52 -44.14 -48.64
C THR A 6 28.50 -44.86 -47.75
N ALA A 7 28.91 -45.18 -46.53
CA ALA A 7 28.01 -45.70 -45.51
C ALA A 7 27.06 -44.57 -45.07
N ARG A 8 25.87 -44.52 -45.66
CA ARG A 8 24.73 -43.76 -45.17
C ARG A 8 24.02 -44.63 -44.14
N THR A 9 24.41 -44.50 -42.88
CA THR A 9 23.73 -45.18 -41.76
C THR A 9 22.30 -44.64 -41.67
N SER A 10 21.35 -45.42 -42.15
CA SER A 10 19.91 -45.22 -41.92
C SER A 10 19.64 -45.52 -40.45
N GLN A 11 19.37 -44.49 -39.65
CA GLN A 11 18.80 -44.67 -38.32
C GLN A 11 17.31 -45.01 -38.47
N ASP A 12 17.02 -46.26 -38.83
CA ASP A 12 15.72 -46.86 -38.61
C ASP A 12 15.61 -47.20 -37.12
N ASN A 13 15.31 -46.20 -36.29
CA ASN A 13 14.95 -46.45 -34.90
C ASN A 13 13.62 -47.19 -34.89
N ALA A 14 13.58 -48.37 -34.26
CA ALA A 14 12.39 -49.21 -34.22
C ALA A 14 11.17 -48.44 -33.67
N PRO A 15 9.94 -48.66 -34.19
CA PRO A 15 8.74 -47.91 -33.79
C PRO A 15 8.47 -47.86 -32.27
N GLY A 16 8.95 -48.86 -31.52
CA GLY A 16 8.83 -48.93 -30.06
C GLY A 16 9.76 -47.96 -29.31
N GLU A 17 10.92 -47.61 -29.86
CA GLU A 17 11.85 -46.66 -29.22
C GLU A 17 11.36 -45.22 -29.32
N GLN A 18 10.84 -44.83 -30.49
CA GLN A 18 10.23 -43.51 -30.69
C GLN A 18 9.01 -43.31 -29.79
N TYR A 19 8.19 -44.35 -29.60
CA TYR A 19 7.03 -44.33 -28.71
C TYR A 19 7.44 -44.20 -27.23
N ALA A 20 8.47 -44.95 -26.80
CA ALA A 20 8.99 -44.86 -25.43
C ALA A 20 9.62 -43.48 -25.14
N GLU A 21 10.28 -42.87 -26.12
CA GLU A 21 10.84 -41.52 -25.98
C GLU A 21 9.74 -40.45 -25.91
N ALA A 22 8.66 -40.60 -26.69
CA ALA A 22 7.50 -39.70 -26.62
C ALA A 22 6.81 -39.73 -25.25
N ILE A 23 6.64 -40.92 -24.65
CA ILE A 23 6.07 -41.06 -23.29
C ILE A 23 6.96 -40.35 -22.27
N LYS A 24 8.28 -40.59 -22.29
CA LYS A 24 9.22 -39.93 -21.38
C LYS A 24 9.17 -38.40 -21.50
N ARG A 25 9.04 -37.88 -22.72
CA ARG A 25 8.93 -36.42 -22.96
C ARG A 25 7.61 -35.86 -22.41
N ALA A 26 6.51 -36.59 -22.54
CA ALA A 26 5.21 -36.20 -21.97
C ALA A 26 5.26 -36.18 -20.43
N ASP A 27 5.84 -37.21 -19.81
CA ASP A 27 5.99 -37.28 -18.35
C ASP A 27 6.82 -36.12 -17.80
N ILE A 28 7.92 -35.76 -18.48
CA ILE A 28 8.75 -34.61 -18.12
C ILE A 28 7.97 -33.29 -18.27
N ALA A 29 7.19 -33.15 -19.34
CA ALA A 29 6.39 -31.94 -19.56
C ALA A 29 5.30 -31.76 -18.50
N ASP A 30 4.67 -32.86 -18.06
CA ASP A 30 3.68 -32.86 -16.99
C ASP A 30 4.31 -32.53 -15.63
N ASP A 31 5.50 -33.07 -15.32
CA ASP A 31 6.25 -32.72 -14.10
C ASP A 31 6.65 -31.25 -14.07
N VAL A 32 7.17 -30.71 -15.17
CA VAL A 32 7.53 -29.29 -15.30
C VAL A 32 6.30 -28.41 -15.13
N THR A 33 5.17 -28.81 -15.70
CA THR A 33 3.89 -28.07 -15.58
C THR A 33 3.39 -28.09 -14.14
N ALA A 34 3.39 -29.25 -13.48
CA ALA A 34 2.99 -29.41 -12.09
C ALA A 34 3.87 -28.55 -11.16
N ARG A 35 5.20 -28.62 -11.34
CA ARG A 35 6.17 -27.85 -10.57
C ARG A 35 6.03 -26.35 -10.78
N THR A 36 5.76 -25.92 -12.01
CA THR A 36 5.51 -24.51 -12.33
C THR A 36 4.24 -24.01 -11.66
N LYS A 37 3.16 -24.80 -11.68
CA LYS A 37 1.91 -24.48 -10.99
C LYS A 37 2.09 -24.38 -9.48
N GLU A 38 2.85 -25.30 -8.89
CA GLU A 38 3.19 -25.27 -7.46
C GLU A 38 3.99 -24.00 -7.11
N LEU A 39 5.01 -23.68 -7.91
CA LEU A 39 5.84 -22.49 -7.71
C LEU A 39 5.01 -21.20 -7.78
N MET A 40 4.13 -21.09 -8.78
CA MET A 40 3.24 -19.93 -8.92
C MET A 40 2.27 -19.83 -7.75
N THR A 41 1.68 -20.95 -7.32
CA THR A 41 0.78 -20.98 -6.15
C THR A 41 1.50 -20.50 -4.90
N ARG A 42 2.72 -21.00 -4.65
CA ARG A 42 3.55 -20.61 -3.50
C ARG A 42 3.94 -19.14 -3.55
N ARG A 43 4.30 -18.63 -4.74
CA ARG A 43 4.63 -17.22 -4.95
C ARG A 43 3.42 -16.32 -4.69
N THR A 44 2.26 -16.67 -5.23
CA THR A 44 1.02 -15.91 -5.02
C THR A 44 0.64 -15.87 -3.55
N ALA A 45 0.70 -17.01 -2.85
CA ALA A 45 0.46 -17.06 -1.40
C ALA A 45 1.43 -16.18 -0.61
N THR A 46 2.72 -16.21 -0.99
CA THR A 46 3.74 -15.38 -0.32
C THR A 46 3.49 -13.89 -0.54
N LEU A 47 3.17 -13.48 -1.77
CA LEU A 47 2.89 -12.07 -2.08
C LEU A 47 1.62 -11.58 -1.40
N ARG A 48 0.58 -12.41 -1.38
CA ARG A 48 -0.66 -12.11 -0.66
C ARG A 48 -0.40 -11.91 0.83
N ASN A 49 0.29 -12.84 1.49
CA ASN A 49 0.62 -12.71 2.91
C ASN A 49 1.45 -11.45 3.21
N ARG A 50 2.36 -11.08 2.31
CA ARG A 50 3.14 -9.84 2.43
C ARG A 50 2.27 -8.60 2.29
N ALA A 51 1.32 -8.60 1.35
CA ALA A 51 0.38 -7.50 1.15
C ALA A 51 -0.53 -7.34 2.37
N GLU A 52 -1.16 -8.42 2.83
CA GLU A 52 -2.02 -8.42 4.02
C GLU A 52 -1.27 -7.91 5.26
N ARG A 53 -0.02 -8.32 5.42
CA ARG A 53 0.81 -7.86 6.55
C ARG A 53 1.20 -6.39 6.42
N ALA A 54 1.56 -5.91 5.23
CA ALA A 54 1.86 -4.50 4.99
C ALA A 54 0.63 -3.60 5.19
N GLU A 55 -0.56 -4.08 4.81
CA GLU A 55 -1.83 -3.39 5.07
C GLU A 55 -2.11 -3.28 6.57
N ALA A 56 -1.91 -4.38 7.33
CA ALA A 56 -2.06 -4.36 8.78
C ALA A 56 -1.08 -3.40 9.48
N GLU A 57 0.21 -3.46 9.12
CA GLU A 57 1.24 -2.57 9.67
C GLU A 57 0.93 -1.09 9.35
N ARG A 58 0.44 -0.79 8.14
CA ARG A 58 0.00 0.57 7.76
C ARG A 58 -1.21 1.02 8.56
N ASP A 59 -2.20 0.15 8.74
CA ASP A 59 -3.44 0.48 9.45
C ASP A 59 -3.18 0.75 10.95
N GLU A 60 -2.24 0.02 11.56
CA GLU A 60 -1.75 0.30 12.91
C GLU A 60 -1.05 1.66 12.99
N ALA A 61 -0.16 1.98 12.05
CA ALA A 61 0.51 3.29 12.01
C ALA A 61 -0.48 4.46 11.84
N TYR A 62 -1.54 4.29 11.04
CA TYR A 62 -2.59 5.31 10.91
C TYR A 62 -3.43 5.46 12.17
N ARG A 63 -3.67 4.36 12.90
CA ARG A 63 -4.36 4.43 14.19
C ARG A 63 -3.52 5.16 15.24
N GLU A 64 -2.23 4.88 15.33
CA GLU A 64 -1.32 5.61 16.22
C GLU A 64 -1.29 7.11 15.88
N ARG A 65 -1.19 7.45 14.59
CA ARG A 65 -1.30 8.84 14.11
C ARG A 65 -2.62 9.47 14.54
N ALA A 66 -3.75 8.77 14.43
CA ALA A 66 -5.05 9.30 14.82
C ALA A 66 -5.11 9.62 16.32
N HIS A 67 -4.55 8.76 17.19
CA HIS A 67 -4.43 9.05 18.62
C HIS A 67 -3.58 10.29 18.92
N LEU A 68 -2.44 10.44 18.24
CA LEU A 68 -1.58 11.62 18.40
C LEU A 68 -2.29 12.90 17.93
N LEU A 69 -2.97 12.86 16.79
CA LEU A 69 -3.75 13.98 16.29
C LEU A 69 -4.89 14.36 17.23
N ALA A 70 -5.63 13.39 17.76
CA ALA A 70 -6.69 13.63 18.74
C ALA A 70 -6.16 14.34 19.99
N TRP A 71 -5.00 13.89 20.50
CA TRP A 71 -4.31 14.55 21.61
C TRP A 71 -3.87 15.97 21.27
N ILE A 72 -3.25 16.20 20.10
CA ILE A 72 -2.84 17.55 19.65
C ILE A 72 -4.06 18.47 19.50
N SER A 73 -5.17 17.98 18.92
CA SER A 73 -6.41 18.74 18.80
C SER A 73 -6.97 19.13 20.17
N ALA A 74 -6.83 18.27 21.19
CA ALA A 74 -7.23 18.60 22.56
C ALA A 74 -6.38 19.72 23.19
N LEU A 75 -5.11 19.85 22.77
CA LEU A 75 -4.24 20.96 23.19
C LEU A 75 -4.56 22.28 22.49
N HIS A 76 -5.25 22.24 21.34
CA HIS A 76 -5.57 23.39 20.51
C HIS A 76 -7.06 23.46 20.15
N PRO A 77 -7.99 23.49 21.13
CA PRO A 77 -9.42 23.31 20.90
C PRO A 77 -10.04 24.40 20.01
N ALA A 78 -9.53 25.63 20.05
CA ALA A 78 -10.02 26.73 19.19
C ALA A 78 -9.54 26.65 17.73
N ASN A 79 -8.56 25.79 17.44
CA ASN A 79 -7.87 25.73 16.15
C ASN A 79 -8.09 24.41 15.41
N ALA A 80 -8.92 23.51 15.95
CA ALA A 80 -9.20 22.21 15.38
C ALA A 80 -10.69 22.11 15.02
N VAL A 81 -10.99 21.69 13.80
CA VAL A 81 -12.36 21.35 13.36
C VAL A 81 -12.34 20.06 12.56
N ILE A 82 -13.44 19.32 12.58
CA ILE A 82 -13.66 18.15 11.75
C ILE A 82 -14.86 18.37 10.82
N THR A 83 -14.73 17.89 9.59
CA THR A 83 -15.84 17.82 8.65
C THR A 83 -15.82 16.50 7.87
N THR A 84 -16.87 16.20 7.12
CA THR A 84 -16.92 15.01 6.26
C THR A 84 -15.90 15.13 5.13
N ALA A 85 -15.14 14.06 4.86
CA ALA A 85 -14.19 14.02 3.75
C ALA A 85 -14.94 13.83 2.41
N ALA A 86 -15.23 14.93 1.72
CA ALA A 86 -15.97 14.90 0.45
C ALA A 86 -15.15 14.41 -0.75
N ASP A 87 -13.84 14.27 -0.58
CA ASP A 87 -12.89 13.81 -1.59
C ASP A 87 -12.66 12.29 -1.58
N ILE A 88 -13.31 11.57 -0.65
CA ILE A 88 -13.27 10.11 -0.54
C ILE A 88 -14.67 9.55 -0.79
N ASP A 89 -14.79 8.64 -1.77
CA ASP A 89 -16.07 8.00 -2.16
C ASP A 89 -16.60 6.98 -1.12
N GLU A 90 -15.84 6.71 -0.06
CA GLU A 90 -16.21 5.82 1.04
C GLU A 90 -16.89 6.58 2.19
N LEU A 91 -18.03 6.06 2.65
CA LEU A 91 -18.79 6.67 3.74
C LEU A 91 -18.04 6.63 5.09
N GLY A 92 -18.21 7.70 5.86
CA GLY A 92 -17.74 7.80 7.24
C GLY A 92 -16.32 8.35 7.41
N TRP A 93 -15.57 8.54 6.32
CA TRP A 93 -14.30 9.25 6.37
C TRP A 93 -14.53 10.72 6.74
N GLN A 94 -13.67 11.20 7.64
CA GLN A 94 -13.69 12.58 8.11
C GLN A 94 -12.35 13.24 7.79
N LEU A 95 -12.34 14.57 7.79
CA LEU A 95 -11.18 15.39 7.55
C LEU A 95 -10.96 16.30 8.77
N LEU A 96 -9.82 16.15 9.42
CA LEU A 96 -9.38 17.04 10.48
C LEU A 96 -8.65 18.22 9.83
N TYR A 97 -9.06 19.43 10.16
CA TYR A 97 -8.34 20.65 9.90
C TYR A 97 -7.79 21.21 11.20
N LEU A 98 -6.48 21.47 11.22
CA LEU A 98 -5.79 22.05 12.37
C LEU A 98 -5.02 23.30 11.91
N LEU A 99 -5.26 24.43 12.56
CA LEU A 99 -4.55 25.68 12.31
C LEU A 99 -3.45 25.87 13.36
N VAL A 100 -2.19 25.74 12.96
CA VAL A 100 -1.05 25.90 13.88
C VAL A 100 -0.01 26.84 13.29
N GLY A 101 0.44 27.81 14.07
CA GLY A 101 1.44 28.79 13.60
C GLY A 101 0.97 29.65 12.43
N GLY A 102 -0.35 29.78 12.23
CA GLY A 102 -0.96 30.48 11.09
C GLY A 102 -1.09 29.62 9.83
N TRP A 103 -0.72 28.34 9.88
CA TRP A 103 -0.83 27.43 8.73
C TRP A 103 -1.85 26.33 8.96
N GLN A 104 -2.59 26.00 7.91
CA GLN A 104 -3.48 24.86 7.92
C GLN A 104 -2.68 23.57 7.72
N MET A 105 -3.05 22.55 8.48
CA MET A 105 -2.64 21.17 8.32
C MET A 105 -3.90 20.32 8.28
N SER A 106 -3.93 19.33 7.38
CA SER A 106 -5.09 18.45 7.22
C SER A 106 -4.73 16.96 7.20
N TRP A 107 -5.64 16.13 7.70
CA TRP A 107 -5.52 14.67 7.68
C TRP A 107 -6.88 14.00 7.55
N HIS A 108 -6.98 13.01 6.66
CA HIS A 108 -8.09 12.08 6.64
C HIS A 108 -8.07 11.17 7.87
N ILE A 109 -9.23 11.04 8.49
CA ILE A 109 -9.50 10.21 9.65
C ILE A 109 -10.42 9.07 9.21
N ALA A 110 -9.95 7.84 9.41
CA ALA A 110 -10.70 6.65 9.06
C ALA A 110 -11.97 6.52 9.92
N PRO A 111 -13.07 5.96 9.39
CA PRO A 111 -14.34 5.81 10.13
C PRO A 111 -14.19 5.20 11.52
N ARG A 112 -13.31 4.20 11.66
CA ARG A 112 -13.01 3.50 12.93
C ARG A 112 -12.39 4.39 14.01
N ASP A 113 -11.74 5.48 13.63
CA ASP A 113 -10.95 6.35 14.50
C ASP A 113 -11.66 7.70 14.78
N VAL A 114 -12.78 7.99 14.10
CA VAL A 114 -13.56 9.23 14.28
C VAL A 114 -13.96 9.46 15.74
N GLY A 115 -14.27 8.40 16.47
CA GLY A 115 -14.64 8.48 17.89
C GLY A 115 -13.55 9.06 18.80
N LEU A 116 -12.27 9.01 18.38
CA LEU A 116 -11.17 9.63 19.12
C LEU A 116 -11.25 11.16 19.15
N PHE A 117 -12.01 11.76 18.25
CA PHE A 117 -12.13 13.21 18.08
C PHE A 117 -13.47 13.76 18.56
N ALA A 118 -14.19 13.03 19.42
CA ALA A 118 -15.50 13.46 19.93
C ALA A 118 -15.47 14.84 20.64
N HIS A 119 -14.30 15.29 21.09
CA HIS A 119 -14.07 16.62 21.69
C HIS A 119 -13.84 17.74 20.67
N VAL A 120 -13.62 17.41 19.39
CA VAL A 120 -13.36 18.40 18.33
C VAL A 120 -14.69 18.85 17.71
N GLU A 121 -14.81 20.14 17.46
CA GLU A 121 -16.01 20.72 16.85
C GLU A 121 -16.24 20.12 15.45
N HIS A 122 -17.44 19.59 15.21
CA HIS A 122 -17.87 19.16 13.89
C HIS A 122 -18.55 20.30 13.15
N VAL A 123 -18.05 20.61 11.96
CA VAL A 123 -18.51 21.73 11.14
C VAL A 123 -18.96 21.27 9.76
N SER A 124 -19.79 22.09 9.12
CA SER A 124 -20.18 21.90 7.72
C SER A 124 -18.96 21.95 6.79
N THR A 125 -19.01 21.25 5.66
CA THR A 125 -17.99 21.33 4.60
C THR A 125 -17.90 22.72 3.97
N SER A 126 -18.87 23.60 4.24
CA SER A 126 -18.86 25.01 3.84
C SER A 126 -18.24 25.96 4.87
N ASP A 127 -17.83 25.46 6.05
CA ASP A 127 -17.18 26.29 7.07
C ASP A 127 -15.82 26.79 6.53
N PRO A 128 -15.49 28.09 6.64
CA PRO A 128 -14.21 28.63 6.18
C PRO A 128 -12.98 27.93 6.79
N ARG A 129 -13.09 27.42 8.02
CA ARG A 129 -12.02 26.66 8.70
C ARG A 129 -11.81 25.28 8.08
N ALA A 130 -12.83 24.76 7.42
CA ALA A 130 -12.85 23.45 6.77
C ALA A 130 -12.64 23.52 5.25
N GLN A 131 -12.00 24.59 4.76
CA GLN A 131 -11.60 24.72 3.35
C GLN A 131 -10.13 24.39 3.20
N TRP A 132 -9.79 23.42 2.35
CA TRP A 132 -8.39 23.10 2.07
C TRP A 132 -7.69 24.28 1.38
N ASP A 133 -6.55 24.71 1.95
CA ASP A 133 -5.78 25.85 1.45
C ASP A 133 -4.90 25.52 0.21
N GLY A 134 -4.97 24.29 -0.31
CA GLY A 134 -4.22 23.82 -1.48
C GLY A 134 -2.81 23.31 -1.20
N HIS A 135 -2.42 23.12 0.06
CA HIS A 135 -1.07 22.64 0.40
C HIS A 135 -0.78 21.21 -0.05
N SER A 136 0.41 20.96 -0.60
CA SER A 136 0.91 19.60 -0.78
C SER A 136 1.27 18.93 0.56
N THR A 137 1.50 17.62 0.53
CA THR A 137 1.96 16.88 1.72
C THR A 137 3.34 17.37 2.19
N GLU A 138 4.24 17.65 1.25
CA GLU A 138 5.59 18.18 1.54
C GLU A 138 5.50 19.57 2.18
N GLN A 139 4.67 20.46 1.63
CA GLN A 139 4.44 21.79 2.21
C GLN A 139 3.88 21.70 3.64
N LYS A 140 2.96 20.76 3.90
CA LYS A 140 2.47 20.50 5.26
C LYS A 140 3.62 20.13 6.20
N TYR A 141 4.52 19.24 5.79
CA TYR A 141 5.66 18.82 6.62
C TYR A 141 6.68 19.94 6.84
N GLU A 142 6.97 20.75 5.83
CA GLU A 142 7.82 21.93 5.98
C GLU A 142 7.24 22.91 7.00
N ARG A 143 5.94 23.20 6.91
CA ARG A 143 5.23 24.07 7.88
C ARG A 143 5.28 23.50 9.30
N MET A 144 5.08 22.18 9.45
CA MET A 144 5.22 21.51 10.75
C MET A 144 6.64 21.67 11.32
N GLN A 145 7.66 21.43 10.51
CA GLN A 145 9.06 21.56 10.93
C GLN A 145 9.39 23.00 11.34
N GLN A 146 8.97 23.99 10.55
CA GLN A 146 9.13 25.41 10.88
C GLN A 146 8.42 25.77 12.19
N HIS A 147 7.21 25.26 12.41
CA HIS A 147 6.49 25.51 13.66
C HIS A 147 7.20 24.89 14.87
N VAL A 148 7.69 23.65 14.76
CA VAL A 148 8.48 22.99 15.81
C VAL A 148 9.73 23.79 16.15
N GLN A 149 10.45 24.28 15.14
CA GLN A 149 11.66 25.11 15.35
C GLN A 149 11.33 26.40 16.11
N ARG A 150 10.22 27.07 15.77
CA ARG A 150 9.77 28.27 16.50
C ARG A 150 9.41 27.95 17.94
N LEU A 151 8.60 26.92 18.18
CA LEU A 151 8.22 26.50 19.54
C LEU A 151 9.43 26.10 20.41
N ALA A 152 10.47 25.53 19.80
CA ALA A 152 11.70 25.18 20.51
C ALA A 152 12.53 26.43 20.85
N ALA A 153 12.57 27.42 19.95
CA ALA A 153 13.27 28.69 20.17
C ALA A 153 12.57 29.56 21.23
N ASP A 154 11.24 29.61 21.23
CA ASP A 154 10.44 30.41 22.18
C ASP A 154 10.49 29.89 23.63
N ARG A 155 11.12 28.72 23.86
CA ARG A 155 11.34 28.13 25.18
C ARG A 155 12.71 28.47 25.79
N LEU A 156 13.57 29.19 25.05
CA LEU A 156 14.86 29.72 25.51
C LEU A 156 14.74 31.19 25.89
#